data_AF-A0A3P6PQJ0-F1
#
_entry.id   AF-A0A3P6PQJ0-F1
#
_cell.length_a   1.000
_cell.length_b   1.000
_cell.length_c   1.000
_cell.angle_alpha   90.00
_cell.angle_beta   90.00
_cell.angle_gamma   90.00
#
_symmetry.space_group_name_H-M   'P 1'
#
loop_
_entity.id
_entity.type
_entity.pdbx_description
1 polymer ?
#
loop_
_entity_poly.entity_id
_entity_poly.type
_entity_poly.pdbx_seq_one_letter_code
_entity_poly.pdbx_strand_id
1 'polypeptide(L)'
;MNTCKFSFSWTYAPNVVVSCKDDVCIPRAQPFTWLLSRLILTHGIPKFAESDFSDALQVFIEEEEKKFYDKSATQLYDEFLSDDSNGENIAADLETAVDERTTSRRQLESLADEDIFGQAYARIVQSATAMDLVQLEHSFAVAVETEITERKRALEDLQKMHVIHSTLMLYIQFMPGVTDTISCHQNVEETASLIAKGGSDEAVSELQRRFHADYEILKTQWDSRISELKELQRRNYRSFVMSVEEQLPQTLPRTSPSDASRRGTAPRFVMIAKPFCLLA
;
A
#
# COMPACT_ATOMS: atom_id res chain seq x y z
N MET A 1 3.09 -14.80 31.67
CA MET A 1 3.71 -15.87 30.86
C MET A 1 3.07 -17.17 31.27
N ASN A 2 2.48 -17.91 30.33
CA ASN A 2 1.88 -19.21 30.63
C ASN A 2 2.94 -20.29 30.41
N THR A 3 3.05 -21.24 31.34
CA THR A 3 3.95 -22.40 31.21
C THR A 3 3.12 -23.62 30.88
N CYS A 4 3.31 -24.16 29.68
CA CYS A 4 2.62 -25.35 29.20
C CYS A 4 3.55 -26.57 29.30
N LYS A 5 3.01 -27.69 29.77
CA LYS A 5 3.76 -28.95 29.90
C LYS A 5 3.83 -29.66 28.57
N PHE A 6 5.03 -29.75 28.01
CA PHE A 6 5.30 -30.59 26.86
C PHE A 6 5.64 -32.01 27.32
N SER A 7 5.05 -33.01 26.64
CA SER A 7 5.39 -34.41 26.86
C SER A 7 5.52 -35.15 25.54
N PHE A 8 6.65 -35.81 25.36
CA PHE A 8 6.95 -36.66 24.23
C PHE A 8 7.30 -38.07 24.73
N SER A 9 6.78 -39.09 24.07
CA SER A 9 7.14 -40.49 24.34
C SER A 9 6.93 -41.30 23.07
N TRP A 10 8.02 -41.79 22.49
CA TRP A 10 7.98 -42.63 21.30
C TRP A 10 8.85 -43.87 21.50
N THR A 11 8.32 -45.03 21.11
CA THR A 11 9.05 -46.30 21.10
C THR A 11 9.61 -46.59 19.71
N TYR A 12 10.93 -46.60 19.60
CA TYR A 12 11.68 -47.08 18.45
C TYR A 12 11.96 -48.59 18.63
N ALA A 13 12.24 -49.28 17.53
CA ALA A 13 12.39 -50.74 17.43
C ALA A 13 13.09 -51.43 18.63
N PRO A 14 12.79 -52.72 18.87
CA PRO A 14 11.72 -53.20 19.74
C PRO A 14 11.82 -52.78 21.22
N ASN A 15 12.84 -52.02 21.65
CA ASN A 15 13.08 -51.73 23.08
C ASN A 15 13.68 -50.34 23.38
N VAL A 16 13.68 -49.39 22.43
CA VAL A 16 14.25 -48.05 22.67
C VAL A 16 13.12 -47.05 22.85
N VAL A 17 12.81 -46.70 24.09
CA VAL A 17 11.83 -45.65 24.41
C VAL A 17 12.55 -44.33 24.61
N VAL A 18 12.18 -43.32 23.82
CA VAL A 18 12.64 -41.94 23.99
C VAL A 18 11.48 -41.16 24.58
N SER A 19 11.69 -40.58 25.77
CA SER A 19 10.68 -39.78 26.46
C SER A 19 11.26 -38.48 26.98
N CYS A 20 10.52 -37.39 26.82
CA CYS A 20 10.87 -36.07 27.31
C CYS A 20 9.66 -35.43 27.97
N LYS A 21 9.88 -34.73 29.09
CA LYS A 21 8.87 -33.91 29.76
C LYS A 21 9.54 -32.62 30.18
N ASP A 22 9.03 -31.49 29.71
CA ASP A 22 9.58 -30.18 30.02
C ASP A 22 8.50 -29.09 30.00
N ASP A 23 8.76 -27.98 30.68
CA ASP A 23 7.87 -26.82 30.70
C ASP A 23 8.30 -25.83 29.61
N VAL A 24 7.35 -25.49 28.74
CA VAL A 24 7.55 -24.54 27.63
C VAL A 24 6.80 -23.26 27.91
N CYS A 25 7.49 -22.13 27.83
CA CYS A 25 6.90 -20.81 28.02
C CYS A 25 6.21 -20.32 26.74
N ILE A 26 4.96 -19.88 26.87
CA ILE A 26 4.14 -19.33 25.79
C ILE A 26 3.60 -17.95 26.20
N PRO A 27 3.65 -16.92 25.32
CA PRO A 27 4.27 -16.94 23.98
C PRO A 27 5.80 -17.06 24.06
N ARG A 28 6.41 -17.67 23.05
CA ARG A 28 7.85 -17.92 23.06
C ARG A 28 8.66 -16.64 22.98
N ALA A 29 9.58 -16.46 23.92
CA ALA A 29 10.53 -15.34 23.90
C ALA A 29 11.77 -15.62 23.03
N GLN A 30 11.97 -16.87 22.60
CA GLN A 30 13.19 -17.33 21.94
C GLN A 30 12.88 -18.16 20.67
N PRO A 31 13.82 -18.21 19.70
CA PRO A 31 13.67 -18.99 18.47
C PRO A 31 13.43 -20.48 18.73
N PHE A 32 12.70 -21.14 17.81
CA PHE A 32 12.37 -22.57 17.90
C PHE A 32 13.63 -23.43 17.96
N THR A 33 14.61 -23.12 17.11
CA THR A 33 15.89 -23.82 17.02
C THR A 33 16.65 -23.82 18.34
N TRP A 34 16.58 -22.73 19.11
CA TRP A 34 17.23 -22.62 20.41
C TRP A 34 16.58 -23.54 21.43
N LEU A 35 15.25 -23.53 21.50
CA LEU A 35 14.48 -24.39 22.40
C LEU A 35 14.70 -25.87 22.05
N LEU A 36 14.62 -26.21 20.77
CA LEU A 36 14.87 -27.56 20.26
C LEU A 36 16.27 -28.05 20.63
N SER A 37 17.31 -27.26 20.34
CA SER A 37 18.70 -27.60 20.68
C SER A 37 18.89 -27.78 22.19
N ARG A 38 18.29 -26.90 23.00
CA ARG A 38 18.33 -27.00 24.46
C ARG A 38 17.70 -28.31 24.94
N LEU A 39 16.53 -28.66 24.43
CA LEU A 39 15.80 -29.87 24.86
C LEU A 39 16.51 -31.15 24.40
N ILE A 40 17.05 -31.17 23.18
CA ILE A 40 17.84 -32.31 22.66
C ILE A 40 19.05 -32.56 23.56
N LEU A 41 19.80 -31.50 23.92
CA LEU A 41 20.97 -31.61 24.78
C LEU A 41 20.63 -31.98 26.23
N THR A 42 19.53 -31.43 26.75
CA THR A 42 19.13 -31.63 28.16
C THR A 42 18.60 -33.03 28.41
N HIS A 43 17.78 -33.55 27.48
CA HIS A 43 17.14 -34.87 27.61
C HIS A 43 17.90 -35.99 26.87
N GLY A 44 19.04 -35.67 26.25
CA GLY A 44 19.88 -36.64 25.56
C GLY A 44 19.16 -37.32 24.38
N ILE A 45 18.39 -36.56 23.61
CA ILE A 45 17.58 -37.10 22.50
C ILE A 45 18.52 -37.64 21.41
N PRO A 46 18.43 -38.93 21.03
CA PRO A 46 19.29 -39.49 19.99
C PRO A 46 18.97 -38.92 18.61
N LYS A 47 19.99 -38.79 17.75
CA LYS A 47 19.87 -38.27 16.38
C LYS A 47 18.77 -38.91 15.53
N PHE A 48 18.52 -40.22 15.70
CA PHE A 48 17.46 -40.92 14.95
C PHE A 48 16.04 -40.52 15.37
N ALA A 49 15.87 -39.94 16.56
CA ALA A 49 14.59 -39.49 17.12
C ALA A 49 14.42 -37.96 17.06
N GLU A 50 15.45 -37.21 16.65
CA GLU A 50 15.42 -35.74 16.60
C GLU A 50 14.36 -35.21 15.63
N SER A 51 14.12 -35.90 14.50
CA SER A 51 13.10 -35.49 13.52
C SER A 51 11.70 -35.57 14.13
N ASP A 52 11.32 -36.74 14.64
CA ASP A 52 9.99 -36.96 15.23
C ASP A 52 9.78 -36.08 16.48
N PHE A 53 10.84 -35.87 17.26
CA PHE A 53 10.83 -34.97 18.42
C PHE A 53 10.62 -33.52 18.01
N SER A 54 11.32 -33.06 16.95
CA SER A 54 11.17 -31.71 16.40
C SER A 54 9.75 -31.47 15.91
N ASP A 55 9.21 -32.42 15.14
CA ASP A 55 7.86 -32.31 14.58
C ASP A 55 6.81 -32.28 15.70
N ALA A 56 6.92 -33.17 16.68
CA ALA A 56 6.01 -33.20 17.83
C ALA A 56 6.08 -31.93 18.68
N LEU A 57 7.29 -31.39 18.90
CA LEU A 57 7.49 -30.14 19.62
C LEU A 57 6.91 -28.94 18.86
N GLN A 58 7.10 -28.92 17.53
CA GLN A 58 6.58 -27.84 16.69
C GLN A 58 5.05 -27.83 16.70
N VAL A 59 4.40 -28.98 16.49
CA VAL A 59 2.93 -29.11 16.54
C VAL A 59 2.40 -28.65 17.89
N PHE A 60 3.02 -29.08 18.99
CA PHE A 60 2.61 -28.67 20.33
C PHE A 60 2.71 -27.14 20.53
N ILE A 61 3.81 -26.53 20.09
CA ILE A 61 4.00 -25.08 20.21
C ILE A 61 2.95 -24.32 19.41
N GLU A 62 2.70 -24.73 18.17
CA GLU A 62 1.72 -24.08 17.30
C GLU A 62 0.30 -24.16 17.88
N GLU A 63 -0.10 -25.32 18.40
CA GLU A 63 -1.40 -25.50 19.03
C GLU A 63 -1.57 -24.67 20.30
N GLU A 64 -0.56 -24.64 21.17
CA GLU A 64 -0.64 -23.91 22.43
C GLU A 64 -0.48 -22.40 22.25
N GLU A 65 0.34 -21.93 21.30
CA GLU A 65 0.38 -20.52 20.90
C GLU A 65 -0.97 -20.08 20.34
N LYS A 66 -1.56 -20.87 19.44
CA LYS A 66 -2.90 -20.60 18.90
C LYS A 66 -3.94 -20.49 20.02
N LYS A 67 -4.01 -21.47 20.92
CA LYS A 67 -4.95 -21.44 22.07
C LYS A 67 -4.73 -20.21 22.95
N PHE A 68 -3.48 -19.82 23.18
CA PHE A 68 -3.16 -18.63 23.96
C PHE A 68 -3.69 -17.36 23.29
N TYR A 69 -3.43 -17.18 22.00
CA TYR A 69 -3.90 -16.02 21.26
C TYR A 69 -5.42 -16.00 21.08
N ASP A 70 -6.05 -17.14 20.79
CA ASP A 70 -7.51 -17.26 20.69
C ASP A 70 -8.17 -16.88 22.02
N LYS A 71 -7.63 -17.36 23.15
CA LYS A 71 -8.11 -16.99 24.49
C LYS A 71 -7.90 -15.51 24.78
N SER A 72 -6.71 -14.98 24.49
CA SER A 72 -6.41 -13.56 24.72
C SER A 72 -7.30 -12.66 23.86
N ALA A 73 -7.54 -13.02 22.60
CA ALA A 73 -8.43 -12.30 21.71
C ALA A 73 -9.87 -12.34 22.21
N THR A 74 -10.37 -13.51 22.60
CA THR A 74 -11.72 -13.66 23.16
C THR A 74 -11.89 -12.81 24.42
N GLN A 75 -10.89 -12.80 25.31
CA GLN A 75 -10.90 -11.96 26.50
C GLN A 75 -10.96 -10.46 26.17
N LEU A 76 -10.16 -10.01 25.20
CA LEU A 76 -10.19 -8.61 24.75
C LEU A 76 -11.52 -8.25 24.10
N TYR A 77 -12.13 -9.17 23.33
CA TYR A 77 -13.45 -8.97 22.74
C TYR A 77 -14.55 -8.90 23.79
N ASP A 78 -14.52 -9.79 24.79
CA ASP A 78 -15.50 -9.79 25.88
C ASP A 78 -15.34 -8.54 26.76
N GLU A 79 -14.11 -8.12 27.06
CA GLU A 79 -13.81 -6.85 27.74
C GLU A 79 -14.32 -5.65 26.92
N PHE A 80 -14.09 -5.67 25.60
CA PHE A 80 -14.59 -4.64 24.70
C PHE A 80 -16.12 -4.56 24.70
N LEU A 81 -16.82 -5.70 24.67
CA LEU A 81 -18.28 -5.79 24.70
C LEU A 81 -18.88 -5.49 26.09
N SER A 82 -18.08 -5.57 27.15
CA SER A 82 -18.56 -5.31 28.51
C SER A 82 -18.75 -3.82 28.82
N ASP A 83 -18.11 -2.95 28.04
CA ASP A 83 -18.24 -1.49 28.14
C ASP A 83 -18.63 -0.88 26.79
N ASP A 84 -19.88 -0.45 26.68
CA ASP A 84 -20.44 0.20 25.50
C ASP A 84 -19.69 1.50 25.11
N SER A 85 -18.95 2.12 26.05
CA SER A 85 -18.16 3.34 25.81
C SER A 85 -16.83 3.06 25.08
N ASN A 86 -16.34 1.82 25.05
CA ASN A 86 -15.05 1.50 24.44
C ASN A 86 -14.99 1.84 22.95
N GLY A 87 -16.08 1.63 22.21
CA GLY A 87 -16.14 2.01 20.80
C GLY A 87 -16.01 3.52 20.59
N GLU A 88 -16.66 4.32 21.44
CA GLU A 88 -16.57 5.78 21.41
C GLU A 88 -15.19 6.28 21.81
N ASN A 89 -14.56 5.66 22.81
CA ASN A 89 -13.20 6.02 23.24
C ASN A 89 -12.17 5.72 22.14
N ILE A 90 -12.24 4.58 21.47
CA ILE A 90 -11.36 4.26 20.32
C ILE A 90 -11.60 5.24 19.18
N ALA A 91 -12.85 5.60 18.90
CA ALA A 91 -13.17 6.59 17.87
C ALA A 91 -12.59 7.96 18.22
N ALA A 92 -12.70 8.39 19.48
CA ALA A 92 -12.16 9.65 19.97
C ALA A 92 -10.62 9.67 19.95
N ASP A 93 -9.96 8.57 20.36
CA ASP A 93 -8.51 8.43 20.29
C ASP A 93 -8.00 8.44 18.84
N LEU A 94 -8.73 7.77 17.94
CA LEU A 94 -8.42 7.78 16.51
C LEU A 94 -8.62 9.16 15.90
N GLU A 95 -9.72 9.85 16.23
CA GLU A 95 -9.99 11.22 15.80
C GLU A 95 -8.88 12.16 16.29
N THR A 96 -8.48 12.03 17.55
CA THR A 96 -7.35 12.78 18.13
C THR A 96 -6.04 12.49 17.37
N ALA A 97 -5.71 11.23 17.10
CA ALA A 97 -4.48 10.85 16.39
C ALA A 97 -4.48 11.32 14.91
N VAL A 98 -5.65 11.34 14.27
CA VAL A 98 -5.82 11.86 12.91
C VAL A 98 -5.71 13.37 12.91
N ASP A 99 -6.32 14.05 13.87
CA ASP A 99 -6.23 15.51 14.04
C ASP A 99 -4.79 15.92 14.33
N GLU A 100 -4.07 15.21 15.19
CA GLU A 100 -2.66 15.46 15.45
C GLU A 100 -1.80 15.27 14.18
N ARG A 101 -2.03 14.20 13.41
CA ARG A 101 -1.29 13.97 12.15
C ARG A 101 -1.63 15.00 11.08
N THR A 102 -2.90 15.34 10.92
CA THR A 102 -3.34 16.33 9.93
C THR A 102 -2.92 17.73 10.33
N THR A 103 -2.95 18.06 11.62
CA THR A 103 -2.42 19.33 12.16
C THR A 103 -0.91 19.39 12.02
N SER A 104 -0.17 18.30 12.28
CA SER A 104 1.28 18.25 12.05
C SER A 104 1.63 18.40 10.56
N ARG A 105 0.82 17.80 9.66
CA ARG A 105 0.96 17.98 8.21
C ARG A 105 0.61 19.40 7.76
N ARG A 106 -0.44 20.00 8.33
CA ARG A 106 -0.85 21.39 8.08
C ARG A 106 0.11 22.41 8.69
N GLN A 107 0.75 22.14 9.84
CA GLN A 107 1.68 23.06 10.49
C GLN A 107 2.98 23.28 9.69
N LEU A 108 3.25 22.45 8.67
CA LEU A 108 4.30 22.73 7.70
C LEU A 108 3.94 23.91 6.76
N GLU A 109 2.65 24.23 6.63
CA GLU A 109 2.09 25.38 5.92
C GLU A 109 1.38 26.28 6.94
N SER A 110 2.07 27.30 7.48
CA SER A 110 1.44 28.21 8.45
C SER A 110 0.12 28.75 7.87
N LEU A 111 -0.97 28.75 8.64
CA LEU A 111 -2.29 29.23 8.17
C LEU A 111 -2.25 30.62 7.52
N ALA A 112 -1.26 31.44 7.89
CA ALA A 112 -1.00 32.73 7.26
C ALA A 112 -0.55 32.60 5.79
N ASP A 113 0.25 31.59 5.44
CA ASP A 113 0.79 31.38 4.10
C ASP A 113 -0.30 30.96 3.09
N GLU A 114 -1.25 30.12 3.51
CA GLU A 114 -2.40 29.77 2.68
C GLU A 114 -3.36 30.95 2.47
N ASP A 115 -3.60 31.76 3.50
CA ASP A 115 -4.40 32.98 3.37
C ASP A 115 -3.71 34.03 2.47
N ILE A 116 -2.38 34.14 2.54
CA ILE A 116 -1.57 35.00 1.66
C ILE A 116 -1.65 34.49 0.22
N PHE A 117 -1.47 33.19 0.00
CA PHE A 117 -1.59 32.59 -1.33
C PHE A 117 -2.99 32.79 -1.92
N GLY A 118 -4.05 32.57 -1.14
CA GLY A 118 -5.42 32.79 -1.59
C GLY A 118 -5.70 34.23 -2.02
N GLN A 119 -5.17 35.21 -1.28
CA GLN A 119 -5.28 36.63 -1.63
C GLN A 119 -4.48 36.98 -2.90
N ALA A 120 -3.24 36.50 -3.01
CA ALA A 120 -2.39 36.68 -4.18
C ALA A 120 -3.05 36.08 -5.44
N TYR A 121 -3.58 34.86 -5.32
CA TYR A 121 -4.30 34.19 -6.39
C TYR A 121 -5.50 35.01 -6.87
N ALA A 122 -6.34 35.49 -5.94
CA ALA A 122 -7.51 36.29 -6.27
C ALA A 122 -7.15 37.60 -6.99
N ARG A 123 -6.02 38.23 -6.62
CA ARG A 123 -5.51 39.42 -7.31
C ARG A 123 -5.03 39.12 -8.73
N ILE A 124 -4.33 38.01 -8.93
CA ILE A 124 -3.82 37.62 -10.25
C ILE A 124 -4.94 37.26 -11.22
N VAL A 125 -5.98 36.58 -10.75
CA VAL A 125 -7.17 36.27 -11.58
C VAL A 125 -7.83 37.56 -12.10
N GLN A 126 -7.73 38.65 -11.36
CA GLN A 126 -8.25 39.97 -11.74
C GLN A 126 -7.23 40.84 -12.49
N SER A 127 -5.96 40.41 -12.58
CA SER A 127 -4.89 41.18 -13.18
C SER A 127 -4.73 40.86 -14.67
N ALA A 128 -3.88 41.64 -15.35
CA ALA A 128 -3.53 41.40 -16.75
C ALA A 128 -2.75 40.07 -16.96
N THR A 129 -2.25 39.45 -15.89
CA THR A 129 -1.43 38.23 -15.90
C THR A 129 -2.28 36.96 -15.77
N ALA A 130 -3.62 37.08 -15.66
CA ALA A 130 -4.52 35.93 -15.59
C ALA A 130 -4.38 34.97 -16.78
N MET A 131 -4.08 35.49 -17.98
CA MET A 131 -3.88 34.66 -19.17
C MET A 131 -2.66 33.74 -19.03
N ASP A 132 -1.56 34.23 -18.43
CA ASP A 132 -0.33 33.44 -18.23
C ASP A 132 -0.58 32.31 -17.21
N LEU A 133 -1.38 32.59 -16.17
CA LEU A 133 -1.84 31.58 -15.21
C LEU A 133 -2.71 30.50 -15.89
N VAL A 134 -3.57 30.87 -16.84
CA VAL A 134 -4.39 29.93 -17.62
C VAL A 134 -3.53 29.10 -18.58
N GLN A 135 -2.51 29.69 -19.20
CA GLN A 135 -1.58 28.97 -20.06
C GLN A 135 -0.76 27.94 -19.28
N LEU A 136 -0.34 28.30 -18.06
CA LEU A 136 0.30 27.36 -17.15
C LEU A 136 -0.62 26.17 -16.85
N GLU A 137 -1.92 26.41 -16.63
CA GLU A 137 -2.90 25.35 -16.26
C GLU A 137 -3.06 24.41 -17.42
N HIS A 138 -3.25 25.01 -18.60
CA HIS A 138 -3.40 24.26 -19.82
C HIS A 138 -2.17 23.39 -20.10
N SER A 139 -0.96 23.91 -19.88
CA SER A 139 0.27 23.14 -20.10
C SER A 139 0.34 21.89 -19.20
N PHE A 140 0.01 22.03 -17.91
CA PHE A 140 0.01 20.92 -16.97
C PHE A 140 -1.16 19.96 -17.21
N ALA A 141 -2.34 20.46 -17.58
CA ALA A 141 -3.48 19.62 -17.94
C ALA A 141 -3.16 18.73 -19.14
N VAL A 142 -2.52 19.28 -20.18
CA VAL A 142 -2.06 18.49 -21.34
C VAL A 142 -1.00 17.48 -20.91
N ALA A 143 0.00 17.88 -20.11
CA ALA A 143 1.04 16.96 -19.65
C ALA A 143 0.46 15.79 -18.80
N VAL A 144 -0.43 16.07 -17.86
CA VAL A 144 -1.08 15.05 -17.03
C VAL A 144 -1.96 14.12 -17.89
N GLU A 145 -2.72 14.67 -18.85
CA GLU A 145 -3.49 13.85 -19.78
C GLU A 145 -2.58 12.94 -20.63
N THR A 146 -1.44 13.44 -21.09
CA THR A 146 -0.47 12.61 -21.83
C THR A 146 0.05 11.46 -20.97
N GLU A 147 0.41 11.70 -19.71
CA GLU A 147 0.85 10.64 -18.79
C GLU A 147 -0.25 9.61 -18.49
N ILE A 148 -1.50 10.06 -18.33
CA ILE A 148 -2.65 9.18 -18.11
C ILE A 148 -2.92 8.31 -19.34
N THR A 149 -2.84 8.90 -20.53
CA THR A 149 -3.06 8.15 -21.79
C THR A 149 -1.93 7.16 -22.07
N GLU A 150 -0.67 7.52 -21.77
CA GLU A 150 0.46 6.60 -21.86
C GLU A 150 0.36 5.45 -20.86
N ARG A 151 -0.01 5.73 -19.60
CA ARG A 151 -0.30 4.71 -18.60
C ARG A 151 -1.35 3.72 -19.11
N LYS A 152 -2.49 4.23 -19.62
CA LYS A 152 -3.57 3.38 -20.14
C LYS A 152 -3.06 2.48 -21.26
N ARG A 153 -2.35 3.06 -22.24
CA ARG A 153 -1.75 2.30 -23.35
C ARG A 153 -0.81 1.21 -22.86
N ALA A 154 0.11 1.54 -21.95
CA ALA A 154 1.09 0.59 -21.42
C ALA A 154 0.44 -0.58 -20.66
N LEU A 155 -0.57 -0.30 -19.83
CA LEU A 155 -1.31 -1.34 -19.10
C LEU A 155 -2.15 -2.20 -20.05
N GLU A 156 -2.79 -1.61 -21.06
CA GLU A 156 -3.53 -2.34 -22.09
C GLU A 156 -2.61 -3.26 -22.90
N ASP A 157 -1.41 -2.80 -23.27
CA ASP A 157 -0.46 -3.60 -24.03
C ASP A 157 0.05 -4.79 -23.21
N LEU A 158 0.34 -4.58 -21.92
CA LEU A 158 0.70 -5.66 -21.00
C LEU A 158 -0.45 -6.69 -20.87
N GLN A 159 -1.69 -6.22 -20.77
CA GLN A 159 -2.87 -7.09 -20.74
C GLN A 159 -3.05 -7.89 -22.04
N LYS A 160 -2.88 -7.26 -23.21
CA LYS A 160 -2.93 -7.96 -24.51
C LYS A 160 -1.86 -9.05 -24.60
N MET A 161 -0.64 -8.74 -24.18
CA MET A 161 0.46 -9.71 -24.16
C MET A 161 0.15 -10.91 -23.27
N HIS A 162 -0.44 -10.69 -22.10
CA HIS A 162 -0.87 -11.78 -21.22
C HIS A 162 -1.99 -12.64 -21.83
N VAL A 163 -2.97 -12.03 -22.50
CA VAL A 163 -4.03 -12.77 -23.21
C VAL A 163 -3.44 -13.62 -24.33
N ILE A 164 -2.54 -13.05 -25.14
CA ILE A 164 -1.84 -13.78 -26.21
C ILE A 164 -1.08 -14.95 -25.63
N HIS A 165 -0.31 -14.73 -24.56
CA HIS A 165 0.51 -15.78 -23.98
C HIS A 165 -0.34 -16.88 -23.32
N SER A 166 -1.37 -16.53 -22.55
CA SER A 166 -2.32 -17.50 -21.98
C SER A 166 -3.02 -18.32 -23.07
N THR A 167 -3.38 -17.68 -24.19
CA THR A 167 -3.97 -18.35 -25.35
C THR A 167 -2.96 -19.29 -26.01
N LEU A 168 -1.71 -18.87 -26.18
CA LEU A 168 -0.63 -19.68 -26.74
C LEU A 168 -0.38 -20.94 -25.90
N MET A 169 -0.37 -20.82 -24.57
CA MET A 169 -0.22 -21.96 -23.65
C MET A 169 -1.30 -23.02 -23.91
N LEU A 170 -2.56 -22.57 -24.07
CA LEU A 170 -3.67 -23.45 -24.41
C LEU A 170 -3.42 -24.15 -25.75
N TYR A 171 -3.01 -23.42 -26.79
CA TYR A 171 -2.72 -24.00 -28.11
C TYR A 171 -1.58 -25.04 -28.08
N ILE A 172 -0.49 -24.77 -27.36
CA ILE A 172 0.65 -25.71 -27.23
C ILE A 172 0.20 -27.01 -26.54
N GLN A 173 -0.69 -26.92 -25.55
CA GLN A 173 -1.25 -28.10 -24.88
C GLN A 173 -2.09 -28.99 -25.79
N PHE A 174 -2.85 -28.41 -26.72
CA PHE A 174 -3.68 -29.17 -27.66
C PHE A 174 -2.94 -29.61 -28.94
N MET A 175 -1.84 -28.95 -29.31
CA MET A 175 -1.07 -29.22 -30.54
C MET A 175 0.45 -29.05 -30.30
N PRO A 176 1.15 -30.06 -29.76
CA PRO A 176 2.57 -29.95 -29.39
C PRO A 176 3.55 -29.85 -30.57
N GLY A 177 3.09 -30.01 -31.82
CA GLY A 177 3.92 -29.91 -33.04
C GLY A 177 3.99 -28.53 -33.69
N VAL A 178 3.35 -27.50 -33.11
CA VAL A 178 3.28 -26.14 -33.70
C VAL A 178 4.42 -25.22 -33.21
N THR A 179 5.21 -25.67 -32.22
CA THR A 179 6.30 -24.89 -31.62
C THR A 179 7.34 -24.41 -32.63
N ASP A 180 7.58 -25.16 -33.70
CA ASP A 180 8.59 -24.82 -34.71
C ASP A 180 8.17 -23.66 -35.64
N THR A 181 6.88 -23.29 -35.66
CA THR A 181 6.35 -22.25 -36.55
C THR A 181 6.19 -20.88 -35.87
N ILE A 182 6.21 -20.83 -34.54
CA ILE A 182 6.01 -19.59 -33.75
C ILE A 182 7.36 -19.04 -33.29
N SER A 183 8.23 -18.73 -34.24
CA SER A 183 9.50 -18.04 -34.00
C SER A 183 9.34 -16.54 -34.26
N CYS A 184 8.66 -15.81 -33.35
CA CYS A 184 8.51 -14.36 -33.52
C CYS A 184 8.58 -13.51 -32.25
N HIS A 185 8.58 -14.06 -31.04
CA HIS A 185 8.68 -13.24 -29.83
C HIS A 185 9.65 -13.84 -28.82
N GLN A 186 10.58 -13.02 -28.35
CA GLN A 186 11.62 -13.31 -27.34
C GLN A 186 11.06 -13.96 -26.06
N ASN A 187 9.75 -13.83 -25.82
CA ASN A 187 9.06 -14.38 -24.66
C ASN A 187 8.43 -15.78 -24.89
N VAL A 188 8.44 -16.36 -26.09
CA VAL A 188 7.89 -17.72 -26.32
C VAL A 188 8.83 -18.80 -25.74
N GLU A 189 10.14 -18.58 -25.81
CA GLU A 189 11.17 -19.51 -25.33
C GLU A 189 11.13 -19.69 -23.80
N GLU A 190 10.91 -18.60 -23.06
CA GLU A 190 10.73 -18.64 -21.60
C GLU A 190 9.50 -19.47 -21.21
N THR A 191 8.45 -19.41 -22.03
CA THR A 191 7.17 -20.04 -21.73
C THR A 191 7.15 -21.51 -22.10
N ALA A 192 7.87 -21.88 -23.16
CA ALA A 192 8.22 -23.26 -23.46
C ALA A 192 9.11 -23.86 -22.35
N SER A 193 10.02 -23.07 -21.77
CA SER A 193 10.84 -23.49 -20.62
C SER A 193 10.01 -23.75 -19.35
N LEU A 194 8.96 -22.96 -19.10
CA LEU A 194 8.04 -23.17 -17.98
C LEU A 194 7.21 -24.45 -18.15
N ILE A 195 6.68 -24.71 -19.35
CA ILE A 195 5.96 -25.96 -19.66
C ILE A 195 6.87 -27.17 -19.46
N ALA A 196 8.14 -27.09 -19.90
CA ALA A 196 9.11 -28.17 -19.74
C ALA A 196 9.47 -28.49 -18.28
N LYS A 197 9.22 -27.56 -17.33
CA LYS A 197 9.59 -27.69 -15.92
C LYS A 197 8.45 -28.11 -14.99
N GLY A 198 7.18 -27.85 -15.32
CA GLY A 198 6.08 -27.97 -14.35
C GLY A 198 4.74 -28.55 -14.84
N GLY A 199 4.61 -28.94 -16.11
CA GLY A 199 3.30 -29.25 -16.69
C GLY A 199 2.49 -27.98 -16.98
N SER A 200 1.36 -28.08 -17.69
CA SER A 200 0.68 -26.89 -18.23
C SER A 200 -0.06 -26.07 -17.16
N ASP A 201 -0.67 -26.72 -16.15
CA ASP A 201 -1.44 -26.02 -15.10
C ASP A 201 -0.55 -25.16 -14.18
N GLU A 202 0.65 -25.67 -13.82
CA GLU A 202 1.62 -24.88 -13.04
C GLU A 202 2.17 -23.72 -13.89
N ALA A 203 2.40 -23.94 -15.18
CA ALA A 203 2.90 -22.92 -16.08
C ALA A 203 1.88 -21.77 -16.31
N VAL A 204 0.57 -22.08 -16.35
CA VAL A 204 -0.51 -21.08 -16.42
C VAL A 204 -0.60 -20.29 -15.11
N SER A 205 -0.54 -20.98 -13.96
CA SER A 205 -0.58 -20.35 -12.64
C SER A 205 0.61 -19.41 -12.44
N GLU A 206 1.80 -19.83 -12.85
CA GLU A 206 3.02 -19.03 -12.78
C GLU A 206 2.97 -17.81 -13.72
N LEU A 207 2.47 -17.97 -14.95
CA LEU A 207 2.25 -16.85 -15.85
C LEU A 207 1.30 -15.81 -15.24
N GLN A 208 0.20 -16.26 -14.64
CA GLN A 208 -0.77 -15.35 -14.04
C GLN A 208 -0.17 -14.60 -12.84
N ARG A 209 0.68 -15.25 -12.03
CA ARG A 209 1.43 -14.61 -10.94
C ARG A 209 2.35 -13.50 -11.46
N ARG A 210 3.13 -13.81 -12.50
CA ARG A 210 4.05 -12.84 -13.14
C ARG A 210 3.31 -11.65 -13.71
N PHE A 211 2.22 -11.90 -14.45
CA PHE A 211 1.38 -10.83 -14.98
C PHE A 211 0.87 -9.89 -13.89
N HIS A 212 0.35 -10.44 -12.78
CA HIS A 212 -0.13 -9.60 -11.67
C HIS A 212 0.99 -8.77 -11.04
N ALA A 213 2.17 -9.37 -10.85
CA ALA A 213 3.33 -8.67 -10.32
C ALA A 213 3.77 -7.52 -11.26
N ASP A 214 3.94 -7.80 -12.54
CA ASP A 214 4.37 -6.82 -13.53
C ASP A 214 3.32 -5.71 -13.71
N TYR A 215 2.04 -6.06 -13.69
CA TYR A 215 0.94 -5.10 -13.78
C TYR A 215 0.93 -4.13 -12.61
N GLU A 216 1.03 -4.62 -11.36
CA GLU A 216 1.05 -3.74 -10.19
C GLU A 216 2.32 -2.90 -10.11
N ILE A 217 3.49 -3.45 -10.49
CA ILE A 217 4.74 -2.67 -10.59
C ILE A 217 4.59 -1.54 -11.62
N LEU A 218 4.11 -1.86 -12.82
CA LEU A 218 3.97 -0.85 -13.88
C LEU A 218 2.94 0.22 -13.49
N LYS A 219 1.80 -0.20 -12.94
CA LYS A 219 0.74 0.68 -12.45
C LYS A 219 1.25 1.64 -11.37
N THR A 220 1.98 1.12 -10.37
CA THR A 220 2.53 1.94 -9.27
C THR A 220 3.59 2.93 -9.77
N GLN A 221 4.43 2.54 -10.74
CA GLN A 221 5.37 3.47 -11.39
C GLN A 221 4.64 4.64 -12.06
N TRP A 222 3.59 4.35 -12.84
CA TRP A 222 2.79 5.40 -13.48
C TRP A 222 2.03 6.27 -12.46
N ASP A 223 1.50 5.68 -11.39
CA ASP A 223 0.86 6.42 -10.30
C ASP A 223 1.84 7.38 -9.62
N SER A 224 3.09 6.96 -9.41
CA SER A 224 4.17 7.82 -8.89
C SER A 224 4.45 8.99 -9.84
N ARG A 225 4.66 8.69 -11.13
CA ARG A 225 4.97 9.71 -12.15
C ARG A 225 3.86 10.76 -12.29
N ILE A 226 2.59 10.34 -12.30
CA ILE A 226 1.44 11.26 -12.33
C ILE A 226 1.38 12.09 -11.03
N SER A 227 1.65 11.47 -9.88
CA SER A 227 1.65 12.17 -8.58
C SER A 227 2.76 13.21 -8.50
N GLU A 228 3.97 12.88 -8.96
CA GLU A 228 5.10 13.80 -9.07
C GLU A 228 4.78 14.99 -9.98
N LEU A 229 4.12 14.73 -11.11
CA LEU A 229 3.72 15.78 -12.05
C LEU A 229 2.64 16.70 -11.45
N LYS A 230 1.66 16.16 -10.73
CA LYS A 230 0.66 16.96 -10.00
C LYS A 230 1.30 17.79 -8.89
N GLU A 231 2.28 17.24 -8.19
CA GLU A 231 3.03 17.98 -7.17
C GLU A 231 3.89 19.08 -7.79
N LEU A 232 4.48 18.82 -8.96
CA LEU A 232 5.18 19.83 -9.75
C LEU A 232 4.24 20.94 -10.21
N GLN A 233 3.02 20.61 -10.67
CA GLN A 233 1.98 21.58 -10.98
C GLN A 233 1.71 22.48 -9.77
N ARG A 234 1.38 21.91 -8.61
CA ARG A 234 1.10 22.68 -7.38
C ARG A 234 2.24 23.65 -7.02
N ARG A 235 3.49 23.18 -7.05
CA ARG A 235 4.67 24.01 -6.75
C ARG A 235 4.87 25.14 -7.76
N ASN A 236 4.75 24.86 -9.06
CA ASN A 236 4.89 25.89 -10.09
C ASN A 236 3.75 26.91 -10.04
N TYR A 237 2.52 26.45 -9.79
CA TYR A 237 1.37 27.29 -9.55
C TYR A 237 1.61 28.28 -8.41
N ARG A 238 2.04 27.75 -7.26
CA ARG A 238 2.34 28.56 -6.09
C ARG A 238 3.47 29.54 -6.37
N SER A 239 4.56 29.07 -6.94
CA SER A 239 5.72 29.90 -7.28
C SER A 239 5.35 31.04 -8.23
N PHE A 240 4.56 30.74 -9.27
CA PHE A 240 4.09 31.73 -10.22
C PHE A 240 3.25 32.80 -9.52
N VAL A 241 2.23 32.38 -8.76
CA VAL A 241 1.33 33.28 -8.04
C VAL A 241 2.09 34.19 -7.08
N MET A 242 2.99 33.61 -6.27
CA MET A 242 3.76 34.40 -5.31
C MET A 242 4.74 35.36 -5.98
N SER A 243 5.35 34.97 -7.11
CA SER A 243 6.28 35.84 -7.86
C SER A 243 5.60 37.03 -8.55
N VAL A 244 4.39 36.84 -9.07
CA VAL A 244 3.61 37.91 -9.73
C VAL A 244 3.05 38.87 -8.69
N GLU A 245 2.63 38.36 -7.52
CA GLU A 245 2.21 39.18 -6.39
C GLU A 245 3.32 40.11 -5.90
N GLU A 246 4.58 39.65 -5.87
CA GLU A 246 5.73 40.47 -5.51
C GLU A 246 5.98 41.61 -6.52
N GLN A 247 5.62 41.41 -7.79
CA GLN A 247 5.79 42.38 -8.87
C GLN A 247 4.61 43.36 -9.00
N LEU A 248 3.46 43.03 -8.42
CA LEU A 248 2.29 43.92 -8.40
C LEU A 248 2.57 45.10 -7.45
N PRO A 249 2.38 46.36 -7.89
CA PRO A 249 2.50 47.50 -6.99
C PRO A 249 1.53 47.33 -5.81
N GLN A 250 2.00 47.50 -4.57
CA GLN A 250 1.13 47.49 -3.38
C GLN A 250 0.17 48.69 -3.41
N THR A 251 -0.90 48.60 -4.20
CA THR A 251 -2.05 49.49 -4.08
C THR A 251 -2.92 48.97 -2.95
N LEU A 252 -2.51 49.29 -1.72
CA LEU A 252 -3.41 49.20 -0.57
C LEU A 252 -4.55 50.22 -0.74
N PRO A 253 -5.81 49.79 -0.58
CA PRO A 253 -6.66 50.40 0.41
C PRO A 253 -6.64 49.48 1.62
N ARG A 254 -5.94 49.89 2.69
CA ARG A 254 -6.21 49.37 4.03
C ARG A 254 -7.66 49.71 4.35
N THR A 255 -8.59 48.79 4.14
CA THR A 255 -9.89 48.88 4.80
C THR A 255 -9.70 48.39 6.23
N SER A 256 -9.52 49.35 7.13
CA SER A 256 -9.72 49.15 8.57
C SER A 256 -11.11 48.56 8.83
N PRO A 257 -11.28 47.65 9.80
CA PRO A 257 -12.58 47.06 10.14
C PRO A 257 -13.37 48.05 11.01
N SER A 258 -13.82 49.14 10.41
CA SER A 258 -14.83 50.03 10.98
C SER A 258 -15.39 50.85 9.82
N ASP A 259 -16.70 50.74 9.61
CA ASP A 259 -17.51 51.43 8.59
C ASP A 259 -17.66 50.75 7.23
N ALA A 260 -18.70 49.91 7.11
CA ALA A 260 -19.70 50.03 6.03
C ALA A 260 -20.86 49.03 6.24
N SER A 261 -21.61 49.22 7.33
CA SER A 261 -23.02 48.84 7.33
C SER A 261 -23.77 49.79 6.40
N ARG A 262 -24.07 49.37 5.17
CA ARG A 262 -25.32 49.64 4.42
C ARG A 262 -25.15 49.54 2.90
N ARG A 263 -26.10 48.80 2.32
CA ARG A 263 -26.64 48.85 0.95
C ARG A 263 -25.85 48.15 -0.16
N GLY A 264 -26.45 47.05 -0.61
CA GLY A 264 -27.06 47.06 -1.95
C GLY A 264 -26.37 46.19 -3.00
N THR A 265 -27.08 45.12 -3.35
CA THR A 265 -26.95 44.33 -4.60
C THR A 265 -25.70 43.47 -4.72
N ALA A 266 -25.91 42.16 -4.52
CA ALA A 266 -24.96 41.12 -4.86
C ALA A 266 -24.65 41.17 -6.37
N PRO A 267 -23.39 41.32 -6.79
CA PRO A 267 -23.02 40.97 -8.15
C PRO A 267 -23.17 39.46 -8.28
N ARG A 268 -23.95 39.03 -9.28
CA ARG A 268 -24.09 37.63 -9.66
C ARG A 268 -22.70 37.04 -9.85
N PHE A 269 -22.35 36.08 -9.00
CA PHE A 269 -21.21 35.20 -9.16
C PHE A 269 -21.39 34.47 -10.50
N VAL A 270 -20.73 34.97 -11.55
CA VAL A 270 -20.51 34.18 -12.76
C VAL A 270 -19.51 33.11 -12.34
N MET A 271 -19.91 31.85 -12.45
CA MET A 271 -19.05 30.69 -12.25
C MET A 271 -17.85 30.79 -13.20
N ILE A 272 -16.76 31.38 -12.73
CA ILE A 272 -15.44 31.19 -13.31
C ILE A 272 -14.82 30.08 -12.47
N ALA A 273 -14.46 29.01 -13.19
CA ALA A 273 -14.01 27.71 -12.73
C ALA A 273 -13.39 27.70 -11.32
N LYS A 274 -13.98 26.91 -10.43
CA LYS A 274 -13.23 26.41 -9.26
C LYS A 274 -11.98 25.72 -9.80
N PRO A 275 -10.77 26.03 -9.31
CA PRO A 275 -9.61 25.25 -9.66
C PRO A 275 -9.87 23.81 -9.21
N PHE A 276 -9.58 22.87 -10.09
CA PHE A 276 -9.67 21.42 -9.81
C PHE A 276 -8.73 20.99 -8.68
N CYS A 277 -7.89 21.88 -8.15
CA CYS A 277 -6.95 21.67 -7.05
C CYS A 277 -7.60 21.33 -5.69
N LEU A 278 -8.94 21.39 -5.54
CA LEU A 278 -9.60 21.15 -4.24
C LEU A 278 -10.57 19.96 -4.20
N LEU A 279 -10.61 19.10 -5.22
CA LEU A 279 -11.44 17.90 -5.20
C LEU A 279 -10.63 16.63 -5.53
N ALA A 280 -10.33 15.89 -4.46
CA ALA A 280 -9.94 14.47 -4.36
C ALA A 280 -8.60 14.03 -4.98
#